data_AF-A0A0F7DCB4-F1
#
_entry.id   AF-A0A0F7DCB4-F1
#
_cell.length_a   1.000
_cell.length_b   1.000
_cell.length_c   1.000
_cell.angle_alpha   90.00
_cell.angle_beta   90.00
_cell.angle_gamma   90.00
#
_symmetry.space_group_name_H-M   'P 1'
#
loop_
_entity.id
_entity.type
_entity.pdbx_description
1 polymer ?
#
loop_
_entity_poly.entity_id
_entity_poly.type
_entity_poly.pdbx_seq_one_letter_code
_entity_poly.pdbx_strand_id
1 'polypeptide(L)'
;MIVRYEVFDEDYVPEEILFRDTQIRRIAVNLKPAEHGSRPVNMLCLGPPATGKTTVIKHVMRMAEHAVTGVYVNCQVHQTRQQIFLRIFEHLHGYIPPSGISFQKLYSAILRNVVEERRILLVVLDDVNLLPAKLADEVIFLILKGHEEVDGFKAGLVGISTDMKFLASLDAKTTSVFHPDEVVFPVYDFEEMLEILRKRVLEGVVGGRVSDEALEMIAERAFEYLDLRFGIQALKMAVLNADRKGRDVVGVEDVEEVLEQSRTAFFRKMISALSREEADVLAAIYTSDVRYTGDIYAMFRSRLSYTKFYEILRKLENLRLIDTATKYDRGLKRYVVRRFRADEVLSAIDEFLK
;
A
#
# COMPACT_ATOMS: atom_id res chain seq x y z
N MET A 1 3.64 26.49 -13.43
CA MET A 1 3.08 25.42 -14.31
C MET A 1 1.94 24.62 -13.69
N ILE A 2 2.01 24.28 -12.41
CA ILE A 2 0.96 23.50 -11.71
C ILE A 2 -0.25 24.40 -11.41
N VAL A 3 -1.46 23.94 -11.71
CA VAL A 3 -2.74 24.61 -11.33
C VAL A 3 -3.36 24.02 -10.07
N ARG A 4 -3.16 22.72 -9.84
CA ARG A 4 -3.71 21.99 -8.71
C ARG A 4 -2.64 21.07 -8.14
N TYR A 5 -2.02 21.51 -7.06
CA TYR A 5 -0.90 20.79 -6.43
C TYR A 5 -1.35 19.50 -5.78
N GLU A 6 -2.56 19.51 -5.21
CA GLU A 6 -3.17 18.40 -4.50
C GLU A 6 -3.35 17.17 -5.41
N VAL A 7 -3.47 17.34 -6.74
CA VAL A 7 -3.58 16.23 -7.70
C VAL A 7 -2.38 15.29 -7.65
N PHE A 8 -1.23 15.74 -7.16
CA PHE A 8 -0.01 14.94 -7.04
C PHE A 8 0.27 14.46 -5.62
N ASP A 9 -0.58 14.79 -4.65
CA ASP A 9 -0.39 14.36 -3.26
C ASP A 9 -0.89 12.93 -3.05
N GLU A 10 -0.25 12.19 -2.13
CA GLU A 10 -0.53 10.78 -1.89
C GLU A 10 -1.96 10.52 -1.39
N ASP A 11 -2.55 11.49 -0.70
CA ASP A 11 -3.89 11.39 -0.13
C ASP A 11 -5.00 11.89 -1.07
N TYR A 12 -4.63 12.35 -2.28
CA TYR A 12 -5.59 12.69 -3.31
C TYR A 12 -6.38 11.49 -3.80
N VAL A 13 -7.70 11.65 -3.81
CA VAL A 13 -8.63 10.66 -4.33
C VAL A 13 -9.34 11.30 -5.53
N PRO A 14 -9.07 10.83 -6.76
CA PRO A 14 -9.68 11.38 -7.96
C PRO A 14 -11.19 11.11 -7.99
N GLU A 15 -11.91 11.94 -8.75
CA GLU A 15 -13.34 11.71 -9.02
C GLU A 15 -13.58 10.43 -9.81
N GLU A 16 -12.67 10.13 -10.75
CA GLU A 16 -12.69 8.92 -11.55
C GLU A 16 -11.43 8.09 -11.25
N ILE A 17 -11.61 6.84 -10.79
CA ILE A 17 -10.51 5.91 -10.57
C ILE A 17 -10.44 4.96 -11.77
N LEU A 18 -9.42 5.16 -12.60
CA LEU A 18 -9.18 4.33 -13.77
C LEU A 18 -8.76 2.90 -13.39
N PHE A 19 -9.14 1.93 -14.21
CA PHE A 19 -8.72 0.52 -14.16
C PHE A 19 -9.04 -0.21 -12.84
N ARG A 20 -10.00 0.29 -12.07
CA ARG A 20 -10.47 -0.34 -10.83
C ARG A 20 -11.98 -0.54 -10.78
N ASP A 21 -12.65 -0.49 -11.92
CA ASP A 21 -14.11 -0.63 -12.00
C ASP A 21 -14.61 -1.93 -11.39
N THR A 22 -13.89 -3.04 -11.59
CA THR A 22 -14.27 -4.34 -11.02
C THR A 22 -14.17 -4.35 -9.50
N GLN A 23 -13.10 -3.78 -8.94
CA GLN A 23 -12.93 -3.65 -7.49
C GLN A 23 -13.99 -2.70 -6.90
N ILE A 24 -14.19 -1.53 -7.52
CA ILE A 24 -15.18 -0.53 -7.10
C ILE A 24 -16.59 -1.16 -7.09
N ARG A 25 -16.99 -1.83 -8.18
CA ARG A 25 -18.29 -2.51 -8.26
C ARG A 25 -18.45 -3.57 -7.17
N ARG A 26 -17.44 -4.40 -6.94
CA ARG A 26 -17.50 -5.47 -5.93
C ARG A 26 -17.65 -4.91 -4.52
N ILE A 27 -16.87 -3.89 -4.18
CA ILE A 27 -16.94 -3.20 -2.88
C ILE A 27 -18.31 -2.51 -2.72
N ALA A 28 -18.81 -1.83 -3.77
CA ALA A 28 -20.13 -1.20 -3.74
C ALA A 28 -21.27 -2.22 -3.52
N VAL A 29 -21.22 -3.37 -4.20
CA VAL A 29 -22.18 -4.47 -3.99
C VAL A 29 -22.16 -4.97 -2.55
N ASN A 30 -20.96 -5.11 -1.95
CA ASN A 30 -20.80 -5.54 -0.56
C ASN A 30 -21.34 -4.53 0.46
N LEU A 31 -21.42 -3.24 0.09
CA LEU A 31 -22.01 -2.18 0.93
C LEU A 31 -23.53 -2.05 0.77
N LYS A 32 -24.13 -2.57 -0.30
CA LYS A 32 -25.58 -2.49 -0.58
C LYS A 32 -26.50 -2.93 0.58
N PRO A 33 -26.16 -3.95 1.41
CA PRO A 33 -26.97 -4.26 2.58
C PRO A 33 -27.13 -3.09 3.56
N ALA A 34 -26.13 -2.20 3.66
CA ALA A 34 -26.18 -1.04 4.55
C ALA A 34 -27.21 0.00 4.12
N GLU A 35 -27.42 0.18 2.81
CA GLU A 35 -28.50 1.02 2.27
C GLU A 35 -29.90 0.55 2.72
N HIS A 36 -30.02 -0.73 3.07
CA HIS A 36 -31.26 -1.36 3.54
C HIS A 36 -31.25 -1.56 5.07
N GLY A 37 -30.35 -0.89 5.79
CA GLY A 37 -30.26 -0.97 7.25
C GLY A 37 -29.67 -2.28 7.78
N SER A 38 -29.00 -3.08 6.96
CA SER A 38 -28.36 -4.35 7.36
C SER A 38 -26.83 -4.24 7.37
N ARG A 39 -26.15 -5.16 8.05
CA ARG A 39 -24.68 -5.17 8.09
C ARG A 39 -24.14 -5.37 6.67
N PRO A 40 -23.16 -4.56 6.21
CA PRO A 40 -22.51 -4.81 4.93
C PRO A 40 -21.71 -6.11 5.01
N VAL A 41 -21.37 -6.65 3.84
CA VAL A 41 -20.45 -7.80 3.74
C VAL A 41 -19.05 -7.30 4.12
N ASN A 42 -18.40 -8.02 5.04
CA ASN A 42 -17.02 -7.73 5.41
C ASN A 42 -16.10 -7.95 4.22
N MET A 43 -15.00 -7.21 4.14
CA MET A 43 -14.13 -7.21 2.97
C MET A 43 -12.67 -7.30 3.37
N LEU A 44 -11.87 -7.96 2.55
CA LEU A 44 -10.42 -7.97 2.66
C LEU A 44 -9.82 -7.59 1.31
N CYS A 45 -9.28 -6.37 1.22
CA CYS A 45 -8.63 -5.86 0.04
C CYS A 45 -7.15 -6.27 0.04
N LEU A 46 -6.77 -7.09 -0.95
CA LEU A 46 -5.45 -7.72 -1.02
C LEU A 46 -4.68 -7.25 -2.25
N GLY A 47 -3.40 -6.92 -2.07
CA GLY A 47 -2.51 -6.68 -3.19
C GLY A 47 -1.27 -5.87 -2.81
N PRO A 48 -0.24 -5.80 -3.67
CA PRO A 48 0.99 -5.06 -3.39
C PRO A 48 0.77 -3.59 -3.03
N PRO A 49 1.74 -2.90 -2.42
CA PRO A 49 1.70 -1.44 -2.27
C PRO A 49 1.44 -0.73 -3.61
N ALA A 50 0.88 0.48 -3.56
CA ALA A 50 0.64 1.34 -4.73
C ALA A 50 -0.33 0.81 -5.81
N THR A 51 -1.17 -0.18 -5.51
CA THR A 51 -2.16 -0.74 -6.46
C THR A 51 -3.55 -0.11 -6.40
N GLY A 52 -3.73 0.97 -5.64
CA GLY A 52 -4.99 1.72 -5.55
C GLY A 52 -5.98 1.27 -4.46
N LYS A 53 -5.61 0.32 -3.59
CA LYS A 53 -6.48 -0.19 -2.50
C LYS A 53 -7.08 0.93 -1.65
N THR A 54 -6.23 1.75 -1.03
CA THR A 54 -6.63 2.86 -0.16
C THR A 54 -7.46 3.91 -0.91
N THR A 55 -7.06 4.26 -2.14
CA THR A 55 -7.78 5.22 -2.98
C THR A 55 -9.19 4.75 -3.31
N VAL A 56 -9.35 3.49 -3.74
CA VAL A 56 -10.65 2.88 -4.04
C VAL A 56 -11.53 2.81 -2.80
N ILE A 57 -10.99 2.39 -1.66
CA ILE A 57 -11.76 2.33 -0.42
C ILE A 57 -12.22 3.72 0.03
N LYS A 58 -11.34 4.73 0.03
CA LYS A 58 -11.73 6.10 0.35
C LYS A 58 -12.81 6.62 -0.61
N HIS A 59 -12.69 6.33 -1.91
CA HIS A 59 -13.67 6.74 -2.92
C HIS A 59 -15.04 6.09 -2.66
N VAL A 60 -15.08 4.77 -2.47
CA VAL A 60 -16.35 4.06 -2.22
C VAL A 60 -16.94 4.45 -0.86
N MET A 61 -16.11 4.70 0.17
CA MET A 61 -16.59 5.23 1.44
C MET A 61 -17.32 6.56 1.26
N ARG A 62 -16.76 7.50 0.48
CA ARG A 62 -17.42 8.78 0.16
C ARG A 62 -18.77 8.58 -0.51
N MET A 63 -18.85 7.65 -1.47
CA MET A 63 -20.12 7.33 -2.15
C MET A 63 -21.17 6.76 -1.18
N ALA A 64 -20.72 6.00 -0.17
CA ALA A 64 -21.57 5.31 0.80
C ALA A 64 -21.85 6.11 2.09
N GLU A 65 -21.43 7.38 2.20
CA GLU A 65 -21.60 8.21 3.41
C GLU A 65 -23.06 8.35 3.86
N HIS A 66 -24.02 8.23 2.94
CA HIS A 66 -25.44 8.26 3.26
C HIS A 66 -25.93 6.96 3.93
N ALA A 67 -25.25 5.83 3.71
CA ALA A 67 -25.63 4.50 4.18
C ALA A 67 -24.83 4.05 5.42
N VAL A 68 -23.56 4.45 5.53
CA VAL A 68 -22.66 4.07 6.62
C VAL A 68 -21.92 5.26 7.19
N THR A 69 -21.57 5.18 8.47
CA THR A 69 -20.57 6.05 9.09
C THR A 69 -19.20 5.38 8.93
N GLY A 70 -18.43 5.83 7.94
CA GLY A 70 -17.16 5.23 7.56
C GLY A 70 -15.98 5.79 8.36
N VAL A 71 -15.31 4.95 9.15
CA VAL A 71 -14.10 5.33 9.91
C VAL A 71 -12.87 4.66 9.30
N TYR A 72 -11.93 5.49 8.83
CA TYR A 72 -10.63 5.03 8.34
C TYR A 72 -9.56 5.07 9.44
N VAL A 73 -8.86 3.94 9.64
CA VAL A 73 -7.79 3.76 10.61
C VAL A 73 -6.53 3.26 9.88
N ASN A 74 -5.46 4.04 9.93
CA ASN A 74 -4.15 3.61 9.44
C ASN A 74 -3.41 2.81 10.53
N CYS A 75 -3.26 1.50 10.34
CA CYS A 75 -2.61 0.62 11.31
C CYS A 75 -1.08 0.77 11.38
N GLN A 76 -0.46 1.50 10.43
CA GLN A 76 0.94 1.92 10.58
C GLN A 76 1.11 2.91 11.73
N VAL A 77 0.12 3.79 11.92
CA VAL A 77 0.15 4.87 12.93
C VAL A 77 -0.51 4.40 14.23
N HIS A 78 -1.63 3.68 14.13
CA HIS A 78 -2.40 3.21 15.27
C HIS A 78 -2.14 1.72 15.51
N GLN A 79 -1.12 1.42 16.31
CA GLN A 79 -0.60 0.06 16.53
C GLN A 79 -1.07 -0.58 17.84
N THR A 80 -2.02 0.03 18.54
CA THR A 80 -2.59 -0.51 19.78
C THR A 80 -4.11 -0.48 19.74
N ARG A 81 -4.74 -1.41 20.46
CA ARG A 81 -6.20 -1.47 20.65
C ARG A 81 -6.74 -0.11 21.09
N GLN A 82 -6.12 0.52 22.08
CA GLN A 82 -6.57 1.81 22.60
C GLN A 82 -6.53 2.90 21.51
N GLN A 83 -5.45 3.01 20.73
CA GLN A 83 -5.32 4.02 19.68
C GLN A 83 -6.35 3.83 18.55
N ILE A 84 -6.59 2.58 18.13
CA ILE A 84 -7.57 2.27 17.08
C ILE A 84 -8.96 2.71 17.51
N PHE A 85 -9.40 2.34 18.72
CA PHE A 85 -10.72 2.71 19.21
C PHE A 85 -10.82 4.19 19.58
N LEU A 86 -9.74 4.84 20.00
CA LEU A 86 -9.71 6.30 20.15
C LEU A 86 -9.95 7.00 18.82
N ARG A 87 -9.37 6.50 17.73
CA ARG A 87 -9.60 7.05 16.39
C ARG A 87 -11.06 6.87 15.95
N ILE A 88 -11.66 5.73 16.24
CA ILE A 88 -13.09 5.48 15.98
C ILE A 88 -13.96 6.46 16.79
N PHE A 89 -13.68 6.60 18.09
CA PHE A 89 -14.41 7.54 18.95
C PHE A 89 -14.29 8.98 18.47
N GLU A 90 -13.08 9.45 18.17
CA GLU A 90 -12.83 10.82 17.71
C GLU A 90 -13.62 11.13 16.44
N HIS A 91 -13.69 10.19 15.50
CA HIS A 91 -14.45 10.35 14.27
C HIS A 91 -15.96 10.43 14.53
N LEU A 92 -16.49 9.58 15.40
CA LEU A 92 -17.92 9.53 15.70
C LEU A 92 -18.40 10.73 16.52
N HIS A 93 -17.61 11.14 17.52
CA HIS A 93 -18.01 12.17 18.47
C HIS A 93 -17.51 13.58 18.12
N GLY A 94 -16.52 13.71 17.22
CA GLY A 94 -15.94 14.99 16.83
C GLY A 94 -14.99 15.61 17.87
N TYR A 95 -14.60 14.87 18.91
CA TYR A 95 -13.63 15.31 19.92
C TYR A 95 -12.82 14.14 20.49
N ILE A 96 -11.68 14.45 21.11
CA ILE A 96 -10.82 13.47 21.78
C ILE A 96 -11.28 13.31 23.23
N PRO A 97 -11.51 12.07 23.72
CA PRO A 97 -11.96 11.85 25.08
C PRO A 97 -10.84 12.20 26.10
N PRO A 98 -11.18 12.45 27.37
CA PRO A 98 -10.19 12.76 28.39
C PRO A 98 -9.11 11.67 28.52
N SER A 99 -7.87 12.11 28.78
CA SER A 99 -6.75 11.22 29.07
C SER A 99 -7.08 10.27 30.23
N GLY A 100 -6.73 9.00 30.06
CA GLY A 100 -6.99 7.96 31.07
C GLY A 100 -8.38 7.33 31.02
N ILE A 101 -9.18 7.60 29.99
CA ILE A 101 -10.44 6.86 29.77
C ILE A 101 -10.16 5.35 29.65
N SER A 102 -10.88 4.55 30.43
CA SER A 102 -10.76 3.09 30.35
C SER A 102 -11.27 2.59 29.01
N PHE A 103 -10.65 1.52 28.51
CA PHE A 103 -11.07 0.91 27.24
C PHE A 103 -12.56 0.55 27.24
N GLN A 104 -13.09 0.02 28.34
CA GLN A 104 -14.49 -0.37 28.44
C GLN A 104 -15.44 0.83 28.31
N LYS A 105 -15.11 1.98 28.91
CA LYS A 105 -15.90 3.21 28.77
C LYS A 105 -15.85 3.74 27.34
N LEU A 106 -14.66 3.76 26.74
CA LEU A 106 -14.44 4.17 25.36
C LEU A 106 -15.24 3.31 24.38
N TYR A 107 -15.10 1.99 24.51
CA TYR A 107 -15.79 1.01 23.67
C TYR A 107 -17.31 1.10 23.81
N SER A 108 -17.84 1.17 25.03
CA SER A 108 -19.28 1.30 25.24
C SER A 108 -19.85 2.60 24.66
N ALA A 109 -19.10 3.71 24.75
CA ALA A 109 -19.52 4.98 24.17
C ALA A 109 -19.63 4.92 22.63
N ILE A 110 -18.65 4.30 21.96
CA ILE A 110 -18.68 4.06 20.51
C ILE A 110 -19.92 3.26 20.11
N LEU A 111 -20.16 2.13 20.77
CA LEU A 111 -21.28 1.24 20.41
C LEU A 111 -22.63 1.94 20.59
N ARG A 112 -22.82 2.68 21.69
CA ARG A 112 -24.06 3.41 21.97
C ARG A 112 -24.30 4.52 20.97
N ASN A 113 -23.28 5.32 20.64
CA ASN A 113 -23.41 6.40 19.66
C ASN A 113 -23.91 5.88 18.30
N VAL A 114 -23.33 4.78 17.80
CA VAL A 114 -23.76 4.17 16.53
C VAL A 114 -25.24 3.76 16.55
N VAL A 115 -25.71 3.18 17.67
CA VAL A 115 -27.12 2.76 17.83
C VAL A 115 -28.05 3.96 17.99
N GLU A 116 -27.69 4.95 18.81
CA GLU A 116 -28.46 6.17 19.06
C GLU A 116 -28.66 6.98 17.77
N GLU A 117 -27.63 7.06 16.92
CA GLU A 117 -27.71 7.73 15.62
C GLU A 117 -28.39 6.88 14.54
N ARG A 118 -28.76 5.63 14.84
CA ARG A 118 -29.32 4.65 13.90
C ARG A 118 -28.44 4.47 12.65
N ARG A 119 -27.12 4.53 12.84
CA ARG A 119 -26.12 4.39 11.78
C ARG A 119 -25.57 2.97 11.75
N ILE A 120 -24.86 2.66 10.68
CA ILE A 120 -24.08 1.44 10.54
C ILE A 120 -22.61 1.85 10.48
N LEU A 121 -21.79 1.31 11.38
CA LEU A 121 -20.36 1.62 11.43
C LEU A 121 -19.62 0.82 10.35
N LEU A 122 -18.88 1.47 9.47
CA LEU A 122 -17.94 0.80 8.58
C LEU A 122 -16.52 1.15 9.01
N VAL A 123 -15.79 0.20 9.59
CA VAL A 123 -14.39 0.42 9.96
C VAL A 123 -13.47 -0.06 8.86
N VAL A 124 -12.52 0.77 8.45
CA VAL A 124 -11.44 0.40 7.54
C VAL A 124 -10.13 0.34 8.32
N LEU A 125 -9.50 -0.83 8.33
CA LEU A 125 -8.18 -1.05 8.88
C LEU A 125 -7.17 -1.11 7.74
N ASP A 126 -6.47 0.00 7.48
CA ASP A 126 -5.46 0.06 6.43
C ASP A 126 -4.10 -0.47 6.91
N ASP A 127 -3.42 -1.22 6.05
CA ASP A 127 -2.23 -2.02 6.36
C ASP A 127 -2.38 -2.89 7.63
N VAL A 128 -3.51 -3.58 7.75
CA VAL A 128 -3.87 -4.39 8.93
C VAL A 128 -2.85 -5.50 9.24
N ASN A 129 -2.12 -5.99 8.22
CA ASN A 129 -1.04 -6.98 8.40
C ASN A 129 0.18 -6.45 9.18
N LEU A 130 0.25 -5.15 9.44
CA LEU A 130 1.30 -4.58 10.28
C LEU A 130 0.97 -4.66 11.77
N LEU A 131 -0.29 -4.94 12.12
CA LEU A 131 -0.65 -5.26 13.49
C LEU A 131 -0.14 -6.67 13.85
N PRO A 132 0.28 -6.90 15.11
CA PRO A 132 0.44 -8.26 15.61
C PRO A 132 -0.84 -9.07 15.42
N ALA A 133 -0.75 -10.33 14.97
CA ALA A 133 -1.92 -11.16 14.66
C ALA A 133 -2.96 -11.19 15.79
N LYS A 134 -2.52 -11.39 17.04
CA LYS A 134 -3.40 -11.37 18.23
C LYS A 134 -4.15 -10.05 18.42
N LEU A 135 -3.52 -8.92 18.09
CA LEU A 135 -4.17 -7.61 18.17
C LEU A 135 -5.17 -7.43 17.03
N ALA A 136 -4.83 -7.90 15.82
CA ALA A 136 -5.77 -7.90 14.69
C ALA A 136 -7.00 -8.76 15.03
N ASP A 137 -6.81 -9.98 15.53
CA ASP A 137 -7.90 -10.86 16.01
C ASP A 137 -8.80 -10.14 17.01
N GLU A 138 -8.21 -9.53 18.04
CA GLU A 138 -8.92 -8.81 19.08
C GLU A 138 -9.74 -7.63 18.53
N VAL A 139 -9.13 -6.78 17.70
CA VAL A 139 -9.79 -5.59 17.13
C VAL A 139 -10.93 -5.98 16.20
N ILE A 140 -10.70 -6.96 15.31
CA ILE A 140 -11.72 -7.47 14.38
C ILE A 140 -12.90 -8.03 15.16
N PHE A 141 -12.63 -8.84 16.17
CA PHE A 141 -13.67 -9.45 17.00
C PHE A 141 -14.51 -8.38 17.71
N LEU A 142 -13.88 -7.40 18.36
CA LEU A 142 -14.57 -6.32 19.06
C LEU A 142 -15.46 -5.49 18.11
N ILE A 143 -14.97 -5.15 16.91
CA ILE A 143 -15.77 -4.39 15.95
C ILE A 143 -17.00 -5.19 15.49
N LEU A 144 -16.82 -6.45 15.10
CA LEU A 144 -17.89 -7.23 14.47
C LEU A 144 -18.90 -7.81 15.49
N LYS A 145 -18.46 -8.02 16.74
CA LYS A 145 -19.28 -8.56 17.83
C LYS A 145 -19.82 -7.52 18.80
N GLY A 146 -19.72 -6.22 18.49
CA GLY A 146 -20.28 -5.16 19.34
C GLY A 146 -21.79 -5.29 19.65
N HIS A 147 -22.53 -6.03 18.83
CA HIS A 147 -23.95 -6.34 19.06
C HIS A 147 -24.22 -7.28 20.24
N GLU A 148 -23.20 -8.02 20.69
CA GLU A 148 -23.30 -8.84 21.91
C GLU A 148 -23.28 -7.96 23.17
N GLU A 149 -22.78 -6.72 23.06
CA GLU A 149 -22.66 -5.76 24.16
C GLU A 149 -23.76 -4.69 24.13
N VAL A 150 -24.15 -4.24 22.94
CA VAL A 150 -25.24 -3.27 22.73
C VAL A 150 -26.16 -3.77 21.64
N ASP A 151 -27.40 -4.10 22.01
CA ASP A 151 -28.40 -4.59 21.06
C ASP A 151 -28.68 -3.55 19.96
N GLY A 152 -28.94 -4.04 18.75
CA GLY A 152 -29.12 -3.19 17.57
C GLY A 152 -27.82 -2.67 16.93
N PHE A 153 -26.65 -2.85 17.56
CA PHE A 153 -25.37 -2.44 16.96
C PHE A 153 -25.07 -3.20 15.65
N LYS A 154 -24.69 -2.44 14.62
CA LYS A 154 -24.36 -2.97 13.29
C LYS A 154 -23.05 -2.35 12.83
N ALA A 155 -22.12 -3.23 12.44
CA ALA A 155 -20.86 -2.83 11.86
C ALA A 155 -20.48 -3.73 10.69
N GLY A 156 -19.67 -3.17 9.80
CA GLY A 156 -18.87 -3.86 8.81
C GLY A 156 -17.40 -3.54 8.98
N LEU A 157 -16.56 -4.42 8.43
CA LEU A 157 -15.12 -4.24 8.44
C LEU A 157 -14.54 -4.39 7.04
N VAL A 158 -13.65 -3.47 6.68
CA VAL A 158 -12.73 -3.62 5.54
C VAL A 158 -11.30 -3.72 6.08
N GLY A 159 -10.65 -4.86 5.87
CA GLY A 159 -9.21 -4.96 6.02
C GLY A 159 -8.52 -4.60 4.71
N ILE A 160 -7.47 -3.78 4.73
CA ILE A 160 -6.57 -3.61 3.59
C ILE A 160 -5.22 -4.21 3.97
N SER A 161 -4.72 -5.11 3.14
CA SER A 161 -3.47 -5.79 3.40
C SER A 161 -2.61 -5.93 2.15
N THR A 162 -1.30 -5.85 2.37
CA THR A 162 -0.28 -6.18 1.38
C THR A 162 0.16 -7.65 1.45
N ASP A 163 -0.24 -8.37 2.50
CA ASP A 163 0.05 -9.79 2.69
C ASP A 163 -1.14 -10.65 2.27
N MET A 164 -0.97 -11.40 1.16
CA MET A 164 -1.97 -12.35 0.66
C MET A 164 -2.30 -13.47 1.67
N LYS A 165 -1.47 -13.67 2.69
CA LYS A 165 -1.67 -14.69 3.74
C LYS A 165 -2.29 -14.11 5.01
N PHE A 166 -2.66 -12.83 5.04
CA PHE A 166 -3.20 -12.19 6.22
C PHE A 166 -4.38 -12.96 6.81
N LEU A 167 -5.35 -13.37 5.98
CA LEU A 167 -6.51 -14.12 6.47
C LEU A 167 -6.13 -15.44 7.15
N ALA A 168 -5.12 -16.15 6.63
CA ALA A 168 -4.62 -17.39 7.20
C ALA A 168 -3.79 -17.18 8.48
N SER A 169 -3.40 -15.93 8.79
CA SER A 169 -2.70 -15.60 10.02
C SER A 169 -3.64 -15.35 11.22
N LEU A 170 -4.93 -15.13 10.95
CA LEU A 170 -5.95 -14.94 11.98
C LEU A 170 -6.36 -16.26 12.62
N ASP A 171 -6.87 -16.20 13.84
CA ASP A 171 -7.39 -17.37 14.52
C ASP A 171 -8.72 -17.85 13.89
N ALA A 172 -9.09 -19.11 14.14
CA ALA A 172 -10.29 -19.71 13.55
C ALA A 172 -11.59 -19.01 13.97
N LYS A 173 -11.61 -18.45 15.19
CA LYS A 173 -12.78 -17.74 15.74
C LYS A 173 -12.99 -16.42 15.00
N THR A 174 -11.94 -15.65 14.81
CA THR A 174 -11.93 -14.38 14.11
C THR A 174 -12.20 -14.58 12.64
N THR A 175 -11.59 -15.58 12.00
CA THR A 175 -11.86 -15.91 10.59
C THR A 175 -13.34 -16.24 10.36
N SER A 176 -13.97 -16.97 11.27
CA SER A 176 -15.40 -17.31 11.21
C SER A 176 -16.32 -16.09 11.35
N VAL A 177 -15.94 -15.11 12.19
CA VAL A 177 -16.71 -13.87 12.36
C VAL A 177 -16.45 -12.87 11.24
N PHE A 178 -15.20 -12.76 10.79
CA PHE A 178 -14.79 -11.83 9.76
C PHE A 178 -15.32 -12.26 8.40
N HIS A 179 -15.14 -13.53 8.03
CA HIS A 179 -15.61 -14.14 6.78
C HIS A 179 -15.66 -13.15 5.60
N PRO A 180 -14.51 -12.56 5.23
CA PRO A 180 -14.50 -11.45 4.29
C PRO A 180 -14.70 -11.92 2.85
N ASP A 181 -15.33 -11.07 2.04
CA ASP A 181 -15.17 -11.13 0.60
C ASP A 181 -13.77 -10.61 0.21
N GLU A 182 -12.94 -11.48 -0.39
CA GLU A 182 -11.58 -11.13 -0.78
C GLU A 182 -11.56 -10.39 -2.13
N VAL A 183 -11.18 -9.11 -2.09
CA VAL A 183 -11.08 -8.22 -3.26
C VAL A 183 -9.60 -8.06 -3.62
N VAL A 184 -9.18 -8.70 -4.72
CA VAL A 184 -7.79 -8.65 -5.18
C VAL A 184 -7.53 -7.43 -6.07
N PHE A 185 -6.44 -6.72 -5.77
CA PHE A 185 -5.92 -5.57 -6.49
C PHE A 185 -4.62 -5.96 -7.21
N PRO A 186 -4.68 -6.24 -8.52
CA PRO A 186 -3.49 -6.54 -9.31
C PRO A 186 -2.56 -5.32 -9.39
N VAL A 187 -1.30 -5.55 -9.78
CA VAL A 187 -0.41 -4.46 -10.18
C VAL A 187 -0.95 -3.82 -11.46
N TYR A 188 -0.69 -2.53 -11.65
CA TYR A 188 -0.98 -1.87 -12.92
C TYR A 188 0.01 -2.32 -13.99
N ASP A 189 -0.45 -2.47 -15.22
CA ASP A 189 0.46 -2.58 -16.36
C ASP A 189 0.98 -1.20 -16.80
N PHE A 190 1.89 -1.19 -17.79
CA PHE A 190 2.50 0.04 -18.28
C PHE A 190 1.48 1.03 -18.84
N GLU A 191 0.53 0.57 -19.66
CA GLU A 191 -0.47 1.41 -20.30
C GLU A 191 -1.44 1.98 -19.26
N GLU A 192 -1.82 1.16 -18.28
CA GLU A 192 -2.64 1.60 -17.15
C GLU A 192 -1.93 2.69 -16.33
N MET A 193 -0.63 2.54 -16.05
CA MET A 193 0.14 3.56 -15.33
C MET A 193 0.28 4.85 -16.14
N LEU A 194 0.59 4.74 -17.43
CA LEU A 194 0.72 5.88 -18.34
C LEU A 194 -0.58 6.69 -18.39
N GLU A 195 -1.72 6.03 -18.55
CA GLU A 195 -3.02 6.70 -18.63
C GLU A 195 -3.42 7.33 -17.28
N ILE A 196 -3.11 6.70 -16.15
CA ILE A 196 -3.32 7.32 -14.84
C ILE A 196 -2.45 8.59 -14.70
N LEU A 197 -1.17 8.54 -15.07
CA LEU A 197 -0.28 9.70 -15.02
C LEU A 197 -0.77 10.81 -15.95
N ARG A 198 -1.23 10.47 -17.16
CA ARG A 198 -1.84 11.39 -18.12
C ARG A 198 -3.05 12.09 -17.52
N LYS A 199 -3.94 11.35 -16.84
CA LYS A 199 -5.09 11.95 -16.13
C LYS A 199 -4.63 12.95 -15.06
N ARG A 200 -3.58 12.64 -14.31
CA ARG A 200 -3.00 13.59 -13.31
C ARG A 200 -2.42 14.83 -13.97
N VAL A 201 -1.77 14.70 -15.13
CA VAL A 201 -1.29 15.85 -15.92
C VAL A 201 -2.46 16.75 -16.32
N LEU A 202 -3.53 16.17 -16.86
CA LEU A 202 -4.72 16.92 -17.31
C LEU A 202 -5.41 17.66 -16.17
N GLU A 203 -5.45 17.07 -14.97
CA GLU A 203 -6.05 17.69 -13.79
C GLU A 203 -5.14 18.71 -13.09
N GLY A 204 -3.81 18.49 -13.12
CA GLY A 204 -2.84 19.20 -12.28
C GLY A 204 -1.96 20.22 -12.99
N VAL A 205 -1.77 20.12 -14.31
CA VAL A 205 -0.83 20.95 -15.08
C VAL A 205 -1.58 21.82 -16.09
N VAL A 206 -1.24 23.13 -16.14
CA VAL A 206 -1.85 24.07 -17.10
C VAL A 206 -1.74 23.51 -18.52
N GLY A 207 -2.89 23.30 -19.18
CA GLY A 207 -2.95 22.86 -20.57
C GLY A 207 -2.25 21.53 -20.84
N GLY A 208 -1.98 20.72 -19.81
CA GLY A 208 -1.27 19.45 -19.93
C GLY A 208 0.15 19.60 -20.54
N ARG A 209 0.87 20.68 -20.20
CA ARG A 209 2.20 21.03 -20.73
C ARG A 209 3.33 20.08 -20.28
N VAL A 210 3.16 18.79 -20.53
CA VAL A 210 4.15 17.72 -20.35
C VAL A 210 4.26 17.01 -21.68
N SER A 211 5.47 16.84 -22.23
CA SER A 211 5.63 16.12 -23.49
C SER A 211 5.28 14.63 -23.32
N ASP A 212 4.80 13.99 -24.38
CA ASP A 212 4.44 12.57 -24.33
C ASP A 212 5.66 11.71 -24.00
N GLU A 213 6.84 12.04 -24.53
CA GLU A 213 8.10 11.32 -24.25
C GLU A 213 8.51 11.44 -22.78
N ALA A 214 8.34 12.62 -22.17
CA ALA A 214 8.62 12.83 -20.75
C ALA A 214 7.66 12.02 -19.88
N LEU A 215 6.38 11.97 -20.25
CA LEU A 215 5.37 11.22 -19.53
C LEU A 215 5.58 9.71 -19.65
N GLU A 216 5.89 9.22 -20.86
CA GLU A 216 6.26 7.82 -21.12
C GLU A 216 7.48 7.41 -20.29
N MET A 217 8.54 8.22 -20.25
CA MET A 217 9.72 7.94 -19.42
C MET A 217 9.39 7.80 -17.93
N ILE A 218 8.48 8.63 -17.40
CA ILE A 218 8.02 8.51 -16.02
C ILE A 218 7.23 7.20 -15.83
N ALA A 219 6.34 6.88 -16.77
CA ALA A 219 5.53 5.66 -16.73
C ALA A 219 6.40 4.40 -16.80
N GLU A 220 7.41 4.37 -17.68
CA GLU A 220 8.39 3.29 -17.78
C GLU A 220 9.06 3.05 -16.44
N ARG A 221 9.54 4.12 -15.80
CA ARG A 221 10.22 4.00 -14.51
C ARG A 221 9.28 3.57 -13.38
N ALA A 222 8.04 4.07 -13.36
CA ALA A 222 7.03 3.64 -12.42
C ALA A 222 6.68 2.14 -12.58
N PHE A 223 6.60 1.68 -13.83
CA PHE A 223 6.35 0.28 -14.18
C PHE A 223 7.50 -0.64 -13.78
N GLU A 224 8.76 -0.25 -14.04
CA GLU A 224 9.96 -0.97 -13.57
C GLU A 224 9.94 -1.18 -12.05
N TYR A 225 9.51 -0.17 -11.29
CA TYR A 225 9.39 -0.24 -9.83
C TYR A 225 8.09 -0.86 -9.33
N LEU A 226 7.11 -1.09 -10.20
CA LEU A 226 5.74 -1.48 -9.85
C LEU A 226 5.14 -0.54 -8.78
N ASP A 227 5.42 0.76 -8.89
CA ASP A 227 5.00 1.77 -7.92
C ASP A 227 4.50 3.03 -8.62
N LEU A 228 3.17 3.13 -8.76
CA LEU A 228 2.52 4.30 -9.34
C LEU A 228 2.73 5.56 -8.49
N ARG A 229 2.92 5.45 -7.16
CA ARG A 229 3.18 6.62 -6.31
C ARG A 229 4.52 7.25 -6.65
N PHE A 230 5.52 6.42 -6.98
CA PHE A 230 6.79 6.91 -7.51
C PHE A 230 6.57 7.72 -8.79
N GLY A 231 5.79 7.19 -9.75
CA GLY A 231 5.48 7.89 -10.99
C GLY A 231 4.83 9.26 -10.76
N ILE A 232 3.82 9.32 -9.89
CA ILE A 232 3.12 10.58 -9.55
C ILE A 232 4.09 11.58 -8.91
N GLN A 233 4.95 11.12 -7.99
CA GLN A 233 5.94 11.98 -7.35
C GLN A 233 7.01 12.47 -8.34
N ALA A 234 7.51 11.60 -9.21
CA ALA A 234 8.47 11.96 -10.24
C ALA A 234 7.88 13.00 -11.20
N LEU A 235 6.62 12.83 -11.60
CA LEU A 235 5.87 13.80 -12.40
C LEU A 235 5.78 15.16 -11.70
N LYS A 236 5.37 15.19 -10.42
CA LYS A 236 5.31 16.42 -9.62
C LYS A 236 6.66 17.15 -9.64
N MET A 237 7.73 16.42 -9.37
CA MET A 237 9.08 16.97 -9.31
C MET A 237 9.57 17.47 -10.68
N ALA A 238 9.25 16.77 -11.78
CA ALA A 238 9.63 17.16 -13.13
C ALA A 238 8.93 18.46 -13.53
N VAL A 239 7.64 18.59 -13.22
CA VAL A 239 6.89 19.85 -13.44
C VAL A 239 7.48 20.98 -12.61
N LEU A 240 7.83 20.74 -11.34
CA LEU A 240 8.47 21.74 -10.48
C LEU A 240 9.87 22.15 -10.96
N ASN A 241 10.63 21.24 -11.58
CA ASN A 241 11.93 21.53 -12.17
C ASN A 241 11.78 22.41 -13.41
N ALA A 242 10.89 22.06 -14.33
CA ALA A 242 10.60 22.84 -15.53
C ALA A 242 10.14 24.26 -15.19
N ASP A 243 9.24 24.38 -14.20
CA ASP A 243 8.72 25.67 -13.72
C ASP A 243 9.83 26.55 -13.13
N ARG A 244 10.71 25.96 -12.31
CA ARG A 244 11.88 26.65 -11.75
C ARG A 244 12.86 27.16 -12.82
N LYS A 245 12.96 26.44 -13.94
CA LYS A 245 13.81 26.82 -15.09
C LYS A 245 13.10 27.78 -16.05
N GLY A 246 11.85 28.15 -15.80
CA GLY A 246 11.06 29.02 -16.67
C GLY A 246 10.72 28.39 -18.03
N ARG A 247 10.64 27.06 -18.11
CA ARG A 247 10.26 26.34 -19.33
C ARG A 247 8.75 26.41 -19.53
N ASP A 248 8.31 26.38 -20.79
CA ASP A 248 6.88 26.36 -21.15
C ASP A 248 6.27 24.96 -21.21
N VAL A 249 7.09 23.92 -21.39
CA VAL A 249 6.71 22.50 -21.43
C VAL A 249 7.72 21.68 -20.63
N VAL A 250 7.25 20.67 -19.89
CA VAL A 250 8.11 19.68 -19.22
C VAL A 250 8.66 18.73 -20.28
N GLY A 251 9.99 18.68 -20.41
CA GLY A 251 10.69 17.81 -21.34
C GLY A 251 11.39 16.64 -20.65
N VAL A 252 12.02 15.79 -21.46
CA VAL A 252 12.77 14.61 -21.00
C VAL A 252 13.88 14.99 -20.03
N GLU A 253 14.59 16.10 -20.25
CA GLU A 253 15.73 16.48 -19.40
C GLU A 253 15.28 16.85 -17.97
N ASP A 254 14.04 17.34 -17.81
CA ASP A 254 13.49 17.63 -16.48
C ASP A 254 13.15 16.36 -15.71
N VAL A 255 12.75 15.30 -16.43
CA VAL A 255 12.50 13.97 -15.87
C VAL A 255 13.81 13.28 -15.51
N GLU A 256 14.80 13.27 -16.41
CA GLU A 256 16.11 12.66 -16.17
C GLU A 256 16.75 13.19 -14.88
N GLU A 257 16.75 14.52 -14.69
CA GLU A 257 17.29 15.16 -13.48
C GLU A 257 16.57 14.66 -12.20
N VAL A 258 15.25 14.51 -12.23
CA VAL A 258 14.47 13.99 -11.10
C VAL A 258 14.79 12.53 -10.84
N LEU A 259 14.90 11.73 -11.90
CA LEU A 259 15.16 10.31 -11.80
C LEU A 259 16.55 10.02 -11.26
N GLU A 260 17.56 10.80 -11.65
CA GLU A 260 18.92 10.72 -11.08
C GLU A 260 18.91 11.05 -9.58
N GLN A 261 18.30 12.18 -9.19
CA GLN A 261 18.23 12.60 -7.78
C GLN A 261 17.46 11.58 -6.92
N SER A 262 16.31 11.10 -7.41
CA SER A 262 15.48 10.11 -6.72
C SER A 262 16.19 8.77 -6.60
N ARG A 263 16.94 8.37 -7.62
CA ARG A 263 17.72 7.13 -7.65
C ARG A 263 18.82 7.15 -6.58
N THR A 264 19.57 8.23 -6.45
CA THR A 264 20.59 8.37 -5.40
C THR A 264 19.97 8.28 -4.01
N ALA A 265 18.84 8.96 -3.78
CA ALA A 265 18.13 8.91 -2.51
C ALA A 265 17.56 7.52 -2.18
N PHE A 266 17.00 6.83 -3.18
CA PHE A 266 16.50 5.46 -3.07
C PHE A 266 17.62 4.50 -2.67
N PHE A 267 18.72 4.50 -3.41
CA PHE A 267 19.85 3.61 -3.15
C PHE A 267 20.46 3.88 -1.78
N ARG A 268 20.64 5.15 -1.40
CA ARG A 268 21.09 5.50 -0.05
C ARG A 268 20.20 4.90 1.03
N LYS A 269 18.89 5.02 0.91
CA LYS A 269 17.94 4.48 1.91
C LYS A 269 17.97 2.95 1.97
N MET A 270 17.93 2.29 0.82
CA MET A 270 17.84 0.82 0.76
C MET A 270 19.16 0.15 1.12
N ILE A 271 20.28 0.64 0.59
CA ILE A 271 21.60 0.08 0.86
C ILE A 271 22.00 0.32 2.33
N SER A 272 21.79 1.52 2.89
CA SER A 272 22.09 1.75 4.31
C SER A 272 21.24 0.94 5.29
N ALA A 273 20.15 0.30 4.84
CA ALA A 273 19.35 -0.62 5.66
C ALA A 273 19.88 -2.06 5.65
N LEU A 274 20.91 -2.36 4.85
CA LEU A 274 21.53 -3.67 4.75
C LEU A 274 22.72 -3.79 5.72
N SER A 275 22.91 -4.99 6.27
CA SER A 275 24.17 -5.38 6.88
C SER A 275 25.22 -5.68 5.80
N ARG A 276 26.50 -5.72 6.18
CA ARG A 276 27.60 -6.07 5.26
C ARG A 276 27.41 -7.45 4.63
N GLU A 277 26.94 -8.42 5.41
CA GLU A 277 26.63 -9.76 4.93
C GLU A 277 25.45 -9.78 3.95
N GLU A 278 24.41 -8.97 4.18
CA GLU A 278 23.27 -8.83 3.27
C GLU A 278 23.66 -8.14 1.95
N ALA A 279 24.53 -7.12 2.04
CA ALA A 279 25.08 -6.43 0.87
C ALA A 279 25.99 -7.33 0.04
N ASP A 280 26.77 -8.23 0.66
CA ASP A 280 27.59 -9.22 -0.05
C ASP A 280 26.69 -10.17 -0.87
N VAL A 281 25.56 -10.62 -0.30
CA VAL A 281 24.57 -11.44 -1.02
C VAL A 281 23.98 -10.66 -2.20
N LEU A 282 23.62 -9.40 -1.99
CA LEU A 282 23.12 -8.53 -3.06
C LEU A 282 24.17 -8.34 -4.16
N ALA A 283 25.42 -8.05 -3.82
CA ALA A 283 26.51 -7.87 -4.77
C ALA A 283 26.74 -9.14 -5.61
N ALA A 284 26.71 -10.33 -4.98
CA ALA A 284 26.80 -11.60 -5.69
C ALA A 284 25.63 -11.83 -6.65
N ILE A 285 24.39 -11.47 -6.26
CA ILE A 285 23.23 -11.54 -7.15
C ILE A 285 23.43 -10.66 -8.39
N TYR A 286 24.04 -9.48 -8.22
CA TYR A 286 24.23 -8.50 -9.30
C TYR A 286 25.48 -8.74 -10.16
N THR A 287 26.47 -9.48 -9.66
CA THR A 287 27.71 -9.84 -10.38
C THR A 287 27.67 -11.21 -11.04
N SER A 288 27.00 -12.19 -10.45
CA SER A 288 27.01 -13.58 -10.92
C SER A 288 26.02 -13.83 -12.06
N ASP A 289 26.41 -14.53 -13.12
CA ASP A 289 25.46 -14.94 -14.19
C ASP A 289 24.38 -15.93 -13.72
N VAL A 290 24.57 -16.50 -12.53
CA VAL A 290 23.65 -17.43 -11.91
C VAL A 290 22.39 -16.71 -11.42
N ARG A 291 21.22 -17.21 -11.85
CA ARG A 291 19.92 -16.65 -11.45
C ARG A 291 19.15 -17.49 -10.44
N TYR A 292 19.40 -18.79 -10.35
CA TYR A 292 18.63 -19.67 -9.46
C TYR A 292 19.05 -19.50 -7.99
N THR A 293 18.06 -19.39 -7.08
CA THR A 293 18.33 -19.10 -5.66
C THR A 293 19.15 -20.19 -4.99
N GLY A 294 18.98 -21.46 -5.39
CA GLY A 294 19.74 -22.59 -4.87
C GLY A 294 21.23 -22.54 -5.23
N ASP A 295 21.54 -22.09 -6.46
CA ASP A 295 22.91 -21.96 -6.94
C ASP A 295 23.60 -20.73 -6.32
N ILE A 296 22.86 -19.63 -6.17
CA ILE A 296 23.33 -18.45 -5.42
C ILE A 296 23.59 -18.83 -3.95
N TYR A 297 22.70 -19.61 -3.32
CA TYR A 297 22.93 -20.12 -1.96
C TYR A 297 24.21 -20.96 -1.86
N ALA A 298 24.54 -21.76 -2.88
CA ALA A 298 25.75 -22.58 -2.88
C ALA A 298 27.03 -21.74 -2.73
N MET A 299 27.05 -20.51 -3.26
CA MET A 299 28.17 -19.57 -3.11
C MET A 299 28.37 -19.11 -1.65
N PHE A 300 27.31 -19.11 -0.85
CA PHE A 300 27.32 -18.64 0.53
C PHE A 300 27.19 -19.75 1.58
N ARG A 301 27.08 -21.02 1.16
CA ARG A 301 26.84 -22.16 2.06
C ARG A 301 27.88 -22.33 3.16
N SER A 302 29.10 -21.82 2.96
CA SER A 302 30.18 -21.83 3.95
C SER A 302 30.01 -20.80 5.06
N ARG A 303 29.17 -19.77 4.87
CA ARG A 303 28.98 -18.65 5.81
C ARG A 303 27.53 -18.48 6.27
N LEU A 304 26.56 -18.91 5.46
CA LEU A 304 25.12 -18.74 5.72
C LEU A 304 24.37 -20.07 5.85
N SER A 305 23.48 -20.15 6.84
CA SER A 305 22.49 -21.22 6.92
C SER A 305 21.42 -21.05 5.83
N TYR A 306 20.74 -22.14 5.47
CA TYR A 306 19.66 -22.12 4.48
C TYR A 306 18.57 -21.12 4.88
N THR A 307 18.07 -21.21 6.12
CA THR A 307 17.04 -20.30 6.64
C THR A 307 17.48 -18.84 6.57
N LYS A 308 18.71 -18.54 7.01
CA LYS A 308 19.23 -17.17 7.03
C LYS A 308 19.35 -16.59 5.62
N PHE A 309 19.83 -17.37 4.65
CA PHE A 309 19.91 -16.92 3.26
C PHE A 309 18.54 -16.55 2.68
N TYR A 310 17.51 -17.35 2.92
CA TYR A 310 16.16 -17.04 2.42
C TYR A 310 15.49 -15.88 3.17
N GLU A 311 15.86 -15.61 4.43
CA GLU A 311 15.48 -14.38 5.14
C GLU A 311 16.12 -13.15 4.47
N ILE A 312 17.40 -13.22 4.13
CA ILE A 312 18.11 -12.15 3.41
C ILE A 312 17.44 -11.91 2.05
N LEU A 313 17.18 -12.96 1.26
CA LEU A 313 16.47 -12.82 -0.02
C LEU A 313 15.11 -12.15 0.15
N ARG A 314 14.34 -12.53 1.17
CA ARG A 314 13.04 -11.90 1.46
C ARG A 314 13.21 -10.42 1.84
N LYS A 315 14.23 -10.07 2.62
CA LYS A 315 14.53 -8.68 2.95
C LYS A 315 14.91 -7.87 1.70
N LEU A 316 15.75 -8.40 0.82
CA LEU A 316 16.13 -7.74 -0.44
C LEU A 316 14.92 -7.55 -1.37
N GLU A 317 14.02 -8.53 -1.43
CA GLU A 317 12.75 -8.46 -2.15
C GLU A 317 11.82 -7.38 -1.55
N ASN A 318 11.71 -7.32 -0.22
CA ASN A 318 10.94 -6.30 0.50
C ASN A 318 11.48 -4.88 0.30
N LEU A 319 12.81 -4.74 0.23
CA LEU A 319 13.49 -3.46 -0.09
C LEU A 319 13.45 -3.14 -1.58
N ARG A 320 12.76 -3.97 -2.40
CA ARG A 320 12.63 -3.78 -3.84
C ARG A 320 13.98 -3.71 -4.55
N LEU A 321 15.02 -4.37 -4.03
CA LEU A 321 16.32 -4.47 -4.67
C LEU A 321 16.38 -5.65 -5.64
N ILE A 322 15.52 -6.64 -5.46
CA ILE A 322 15.35 -7.81 -6.33
C ILE A 322 13.87 -8.19 -6.38
N ASP A 323 13.50 -9.03 -7.34
CA ASP A 323 12.29 -9.84 -7.28
C ASP A 323 12.66 -11.32 -7.34
N THR A 324 11.75 -12.20 -6.94
CA THR A 324 11.91 -13.62 -7.16
C THR A 324 10.73 -14.20 -7.93
N ALA A 325 11.03 -15.14 -8.82
CA ALA A 325 10.02 -15.83 -9.61
C ALA A 325 10.29 -17.33 -9.59
N THR A 326 9.29 -18.13 -9.95
CA THR A 326 9.41 -19.58 -10.10
C THR A 326 9.32 -19.96 -11.56
N LYS A 327 10.18 -20.88 -11.99
CA LYS A 327 10.17 -21.46 -13.33
C LYS A 327 10.23 -22.96 -13.22
N TYR A 328 9.51 -23.64 -14.10
CA TYR A 328 9.61 -25.09 -14.25
C TYR A 328 10.81 -25.40 -15.15
N ASP A 329 11.89 -25.92 -14.55
CA ASP A 329 13.10 -26.34 -15.25
C ASP A 329 13.72 -27.54 -14.51
N ARG A 330 13.37 -28.75 -14.97
CA ARG A 330 13.70 -30.03 -14.32
C ARG A 330 13.33 -30.02 -12.83
N GLY A 331 12.12 -29.52 -12.54
CA GLY A 331 11.61 -29.26 -11.19
C GLY A 331 11.20 -27.79 -11.04
N LEU A 332 10.39 -27.50 -10.02
CA LEU A 332 10.02 -26.12 -9.68
C LEU A 332 11.21 -25.43 -9.00
N LYS A 333 11.85 -24.50 -9.70
CA LYS A 333 13.01 -23.77 -9.20
C LYS A 333 12.69 -22.28 -9.06
N ARG A 334 13.15 -21.68 -7.97
CA ARG A 334 13.06 -20.22 -7.74
C ARG A 334 14.31 -19.54 -8.30
N TYR A 335 14.13 -18.42 -8.97
CA TYR A 335 15.21 -17.61 -9.51
C TYR A 335 15.00 -16.13 -9.16
N VAL A 336 16.11 -15.39 -9.16
CA VAL A 336 16.16 -13.97 -8.83
C VAL A 336 16.12 -13.15 -10.12
N VAL A 337 15.26 -12.14 -10.12
CA VAL A 337 15.18 -11.10 -11.14
C VAL A 337 15.83 -9.84 -10.56
N ARG A 338 16.81 -9.29 -11.28
CA ARG A 338 17.44 -8.01 -10.91
C ARG A 338 16.52 -6.89 -11.35
N ARG A 339 16.34 -5.88 -10.49
CA ARG A 339 15.50 -4.71 -10.79
C ARG A 339 16.29 -3.53 -11.32
N PHE A 340 17.60 -3.52 -11.10
CA PHE A 340 18.49 -2.42 -11.49
C PHE A 340 19.64 -2.94 -12.35
N ARG A 341 20.45 -2.02 -12.87
CA ARG A 341 21.71 -2.41 -13.52
C ARG A 341 22.76 -2.76 -12.47
N ALA A 342 23.69 -3.64 -12.83
CA ALA A 342 24.72 -4.12 -11.91
C ALA A 342 25.66 -3.00 -11.46
N ASP A 343 26.07 -2.13 -12.38
CA ASP A 343 26.91 -0.97 -12.09
C ASP A 343 26.27 -0.01 -11.08
N GLU A 344 24.96 0.24 -11.21
CA GLU A 344 24.22 1.11 -10.29
C GLU A 344 24.21 0.55 -8.86
N VAL A 345 23.87 -0.73 -8.70
CA VAL A 345 23.78 -1.36 -7.38
C VAL A 345 25.15 -1.48 -6.73
N LEU A 346 26.17 -1.87 -7.49
CA LEU A 346 27.53 -2.03 -6.97
C LEU A 346 28.13 -0.67 -6.56
N SER A 347 27.95 0.37 -7.39
CA SER A 347 28.36 1.73 -7.03
C SER A 347 27.65 2.22 -5.76
N ALA A 348 26.35 1.94 -5.63
CA ALA A 348 25.59 2.31 -4.45
C ALA A 348 26.03 1.57 -3.18
N ILE A 349 26.39 0.28 -3.28
CA ILE A 349 26.97 -0.48 -2.17
C ILE A 349 28.29 0.17 -1.73
N ASP A 350 29.18 0.48 -2.66
CA ASP A 350 30.48 1.10 -2.35
C ASP A 350 30.35 2.51 -1.75
N GLU A 351 29.34 3.27 -2.19
CA GLU A 351 29.10 4.64 -1.74
C GLU A 351 28.44 4.70 -0.35
N PHE A 352 27.41 3.88 -0.11
CA PHE A 352 26.51 4.03 1.05
C PHE A 352 26.69 2.98 2.15
N LEU A 353 27.54 1.97 1.95
CA LEU A 353 27.77 0.87 2.90
C LEU A 353 29.17 0.90 3.54
N LYS A 354 29.71 2.11 3.77
CA LYS A 354 31.02 2.33 4.42
C LYS A 354 31.00 2.09 5.92
#